data_AF-W1VH52-F1
#
_entry.id   AF-W1VH52-F1
#
_cell.length_a   1.000
_cell.length_b   1.000
_cell.length_c   1.000
_cell.angle_alpha   90.00
_cell.angle_beta   90.00
_cell.angle_gamma   90.00
#
_symmetry.space_group_name_H-M   'P 1'
#
loop_
_entity.id
_entity.type
_entity.pdbx_description
1 polymer ?
#
loop_
_entity_poly.entity_id
_entity_poly.type
_entity_poly.pdbx_seq_one_letter_code
_entity_poly.pdbx_strand_id
1 'polypeptide(L)'
;GRTAGWRELAAAAREASSTMPTEMPQLGVPRPRSFAALWQDLVNGCQALADGSGYAELKIIPNEGYIRDRDILAPARDAGGSYVFAVPVGPFPAGTQLRCWDQMEIRRVMGELAALSQAGGPDAAEAARVWGEIQRWQQEGSYRLLPLIGSYLTQVFDQTRADLNGYYEQLRALVAEDETEALETRQRRIARIMRILLGIFVIVLLISLGLAALGEITWLIAGIVAGVAFVSWSVSSIWTFVVQQRGVFRLLHLARTRETLVPVLSANLRLAIEDLSAQGEAYAQFDRWASVLTSFMSDPLGEQDTQRTTEDHAASLPAAFQSVEAQAGQSTIETTAAELRIGVFKVGWLKEAWQALGSAIAADLSPDEVARLMRRDLDVFAEAGTGETALTHWAAGLESHGVRSGIGAAYWEECLTALAQGVNDSLALEVVPPSGASRPLSQYRQDLERFRQTTVVTGVFAPGRYAGTEPQTRAEGHWFRERRDGLSTTMAMTDATTALTSDYFVYPAPAKARAAATDSLVY
;
A
#
# COMPACT_ATOMS: atom_id res chain seq x y z
N GLY A 1 19.84 2.07 23.88
CA GLY A 1 18.74 1.19 23.48
C GLY A 1 18.09 1.80 22.26
N ARG A 2 17.75 0.99 21.24
CA ARG A 2 17.02 1.47 20.06
C ARG A 2 15.53 1.60 20.38
N THR A 3 14.86 2.54 19.73
CA THR A 3 13.41 2.67 19.75
C THR A 3 12.76 1.45 19.12
N ALA A 4 11.88 0.77 19.85
CA ALA A 4 11.19 -0.42 19.35
C ALA A 4 10.25 -0.06 18.18
N GLY A 5 10.28 -0.86 17.12
CA GLY A 5 9.42 -0.67 15.96
C GLY A 5 7.98 -1.14 16.22
N TRP A 6 7.02 -0.68 15.41
CA TRP A 6 5.62 -1.09 15.56
C TRP A 6 5.42 -2.61 15.41
N ARG A 7 6.20 -3.27 14.55
CA ARG A 7 6.20 -4.73 14.38
C ARG A 7 6.63 -5.46 15.64
N GLU A 8 7.63 -4.93 16.34
CA GLU A 8 8.11 -5.50 17.60
C GLU A 8 7.07 -5.32 18.71
N LEU A 9 6.41 -4.16 18.76
CA LEU A 9 5.33 -3.90 19.69
C LEU A 9 4.11 -4.80 19.43
N ALA A 10 3.72 -4.97 18.17
CA ALA A 10 2.62 -5.85 17.78
C ALA A 10 2.94 -7.32 18.07
N ALA A 11 4.17 -7.76 17.80
CA ALA A 11 4.63 -9.11 18.13
C ALA A 11 4.64 -9.35 19.65
N ALA A 12 5.15 -8.38 20.43
CA ALA A 12 5.11 -8.45 21.89
C ALA A 12 3.68 -8.46 22.44
N ALA A 13 2.76 -7.69 21.84
CA ALA A 13 1.35 -7.71 22.22
C ALA A 13 0.69 -9.06 21.89
N ARG A 14 1.04 -9.67 20.75
CA ARG A 14 0.58 -11.00 20.34
C ARG A 14 1.09 -12.09 21.29
N GLU A 15 2.37 -12.04 21.67
CA GLU A 15 2.97 -12.95 22.64
C GLU A 15 2.38 -12.76 24.04
N ALA A 16 2.18 -11.51 24.48
CA ALA A 16 1.51 -11.22 25.74
C ALA A 16 0.07 -11.75 25.74
N SER A 17 -0.67 -11.58 24.64
CA SER A 17 -2.03 -12.10 24.50
C SER A 17 -2.07 -13.64 24.54
N SER A 18 -1.10 -14.34 23.94
CA SER A 18 -1.06 -15.81 23.93
C SER A 18 -0.61 -16.42 25.26
N THR A 19 0.19 -15.68 26.04
CA THR A 19 0.72 -16.11 27.34
C THR A 19 -0.09 -15.63 28.54
N MET A 20 -1.17 -14.87 28.32
CA MET A 20 -2.03 -14.35 29.37
C MET A 20 -2.67 -15.48 30.21
N PRO A 21 -2.61 -15.38 31.55
CA PRO A 21 -3.27 -16.35 32.42
C PRO A 21 -4.77 -16.43 32.13
N THR A 22 -5.30 -17.66 32.08
CA THR A 22 -6.75 -17.91 31.92
C THR A 22 -7.59 -17.27 33.03
N GLU A 23 -6.96 -16.99 34.18
CA GLU A 23 -7.55 -16.34 35.35
C GLU A 23 -7.80 -14.83 35.17
N MET A 24 -7.21 -14.17 34.16
CA MET A 24 -7.53 -12.76 33.87
C MET A 24 -8.98 -12.64 33.37
N PRO A 25 -9.78 -11.73 33.95
CA PRO A 25 -11.16 -11.54 33.53
C PRO A 25 -11.24 -11.15 32.05
N GLN A 26 -12.17 -11.75 31.32
CA GLN A 26 -12.41 -11.49 29.91
C GLN A 26 -13.69 -10.67 29.73
N LEU A 27 -13.60 -9.61 28.93
CA LEU A 27 -14.77 -8.87 28.45
C LEU A 27 -15.24 -9.51 27.14
N GLY A 28 -16.12 -10.51 27.22
CA GLY A 28 -16.78 -11.13 26.06
C GLY A 28 -16.11 -12.39 25.52
N VAL A 29 -16.60 -12.85 24.36
CA VAL A 29 -16.12 -14.06 23.67
C VAL A 29 -15.02 -13.67 22.67
N PRO A 30 -13.83 -14.30 22.69
CA PRO A 30 -12.81 -14.06 21.68
C PRO A 30 -13.34 -14.47 20.31
N ARG A 31 -13.53 -13.51 19.41
CA ARG A 31 -13.81 -13.79 17.99
C ARG A 31 -12.57 -13.49 17.17
N PRO A 32 -12.20 -14.36 16.20
CA PRO A 32 -11.19 -14.02 15.20
C PRO A 32 -11.63 -12.74 14.50
N ARG A 33 -10.80 -11.69 14.56
CA ARG A 33 -11.07 -10.44 13.86
C ARG A 33 -10.52 -10.56 12.44
N SER A 34 -11.42 -10.61 11.47
CA SER A 34 -11.06 -10.53 10.05
C SER A 34 -11.21 -9.10 9.56
N PHE A 35 -10.20 -8.60 8.86
CA PHE A 35 -10.21 -7.30 8.19
C PHE A 35 -10.48 -7.42 6.69
N ALA A 36 -10.86 -8.62 6.20
CA ALA A 36 -11.04 -8.87 4.78
C ALA A 36 -12.02 -7.89 4.11
N ALA A 37 -13.17 -7.62 4.76
CA ALA A 37 -14.15 -6.66 4.26
C ALA A 37 -13.57 -5.24 4.15
N LEU A 38 -12.76 -4.81 5.13
CA LEU A 38 -12.11 -3.49 5.10
C LEU A 38 -11.18 -3.35 3.89
N TRP A 39 -10.42 -4.40 3.57
CA TRP A 39 -9.51 -4.38 2.43
C TRP A 39 -10.22 -4.51 1.08
N GLN A 40 -11.34 -5.24 1.04
CA GLN A 40 -12.23 -5.24 -0.13
C GLN A 40 -12.83 -3.84 -0.37
N ASP A 41 -13.30 -3.17 0.68
CA ASP A 41 -13.82 -1.81 0.59
C ASP A 41 -12.75 -0.83 0.10
N LEU A 42 -11.51 -0.97 0.58
CA LEU A 42 -10.37 -0.17 0.12
C LEU A 42 -10.11 -0.36 -1.38
N VAL A 43 -10.01 -1.60 -1.85
CA VAL A 43 -9.74 -1.92 -3.26
C VAL A 43 -10.89 -1.43 -4.15
N ASN A 44 -12.13 -1.78 -3.80
CA ASN A 44 -13.31 -1.39 -4.56
C ASN A 44 -13.52 0.13 -4.57
N GLY A 45 -13.28 0.79 -3.44
CA GLY A 45 -13.33 2.24 -3.31
C GLY A 45 -12.30 2.94 -4.19
N CYS A 46 -11.05 2.47 -4.19
CA CYS A 46 -9.99 3.00 -5.06
C CYS A 46 -10.34 2.83 -6.55
N GLN A 47 -10.88 1.68 -6.94
CA GLN A 47 -11.34 1.43 -8.31
C GLN A 47 -12.48 2.38 -8.69
N ALA A 48 -13.51 2.45 -7.86
CA ALA A 48 -14.68 3.30 -8.09
C ALA A 48 -14.34 4.78 -8.20
N LEU A 49 -13.38 5.27 -7.40
CA LEU A 49 -12.88 6.63 -7.49
C LEU A 49 -12.07 6.87 -8.77
N ALA A 50 -11.36 5.88 -9.29
CA ALA A 50 -10.55 6.03 -10.50
C ALA A 50 -11.36 5.89 -11.80
N ASP A 51 -12.34 4.99 -11.86
CA ASP A 51 -13.13 4.69 -13.08
C ASP A 51 -14.56 5.25 -13.07
N GLY A 52 -15.00 5.85 -11.96
CA GLY A 52 -16.32 6.46 -11.82
C GLY A 52 -17.48 5.48 -11.67
N SER A 53 -17.22 4.19 -11.43
CA SER A 53 -18.25 3.14 -11.31
C SER A 53 -19.14 3.24 -10.06
N GLY A 54 -18.71 4.01 -9.07
CA GLY A 54 -19.41 4.17 -7.79
C GLY A 54 -19.31 2.93 -6.89
N TYR A 55 -19.62 3.12 -5.60
CA TYR A 55 -19.55 2.06 -4.60
C TYR A 55 -20.44 2.39 -3.41
N ALA A 56 -21.45 1.56 -3.15
CA ALA A 56 -22.55 1.88 -2.24
C ALA A 56 -22.11 1.89 -0.77
N GLU A 57 -21.24 0.95 -0.40
CA GLU A 57 -20.69 0.77 0.94
C GLU A 57 -19.93 2.02 1.40
N LEU A 58 -19.25 2.69 0.48
CA LEU A 58 -18.56 3.98 0.71
C LEU A 58 -19.37 5.20 0.27
N LYS A 59 -20.63 5.01 -0.15
CA LYS A 59 -21.53 6.08 -0.64
C LYS A 59 -20.94 6.89 -1.80
N ILE A 60 -20.13 6.26 -2.63
CA ILE A 60 -19.56 6.87 -3.84
C ILE A 60 -20.63 6.78 -4.93
N ILE A 61 -21.11 7.93 -5.37
CA ILE A 61 -22.14 8.03 -6.40
C ILE A 61 -21.48 7.87 -7.79
N PRO A 62 -21.96 6.96 -8.65
CA PRO A 62 -21.42 6.79 -10.00
C PRO A 62 -21.46 8.10 -10.79
N ASN A 63 -20.42 8.36 -11.59
CA ASN A 63 -20.29 9.54 -12.47
C ASN A 63 -20.25 10.93 -11.78
N GLU A 64 -20.45 11.04 -10.46
CA GLU A 64 -20.41 12.33 -9.74
C GLU A 64 -19.06 12.61 -9.07
N GLY A 65 -18.25 11.58 -8.81
CA GLY A 65 -16.93 11.72 -8.21
C GLY A 65 -15.93 10.74 -8.80
N TYR A 66 -15.12 11.20 -9.76
CA TYR A 66 -13.98 10.43 -10.25
C TYR A 66 -12.70 11.28 -10.16
N ILE A 67 -11.61 10.64 -9.76
CA ILE A 67 -10.30 11.25 -9.58
C ILE A 67 -9.51 10.99 -10.85
N ARG A 68 -9.23 12.05 -11.60
CA ARG A 68 -8.47 11.99 -12.85
C ARG A 68 -7.01 11.59 -12.63
N ASP A 69 -6.43 12.05 -11.52
CA ASP A 69 -5.05 11.81 -11.17
C ASP A 69 -4.95 10.63 -10.19
N ARG A 70 -4.45 9.51 -10.69
CA ARG A 70 -4.32 8.26 -9.93
C ARG A 70 -3.28 8.37 -8.82
N ASP A 71 -2.34 9.31 -8.93
CA ASP A 71 -1.34 9.55 -7.89
C ASP A 71 -1.95 10.10 -6.59
N ILE A 72 -3.16 10.67 -6.67
CA ILE A 72 -3.95 11.08 -5.50
C ILE A 72 -4.43 9.85 -4.72
N LEU A 73 -4.74 8.75 -5.40
CA LEU A 73 -5.20 7.51 -4.78
C LEU A 73 -4.04 6.69 -4.25
N ALA A 74 -3.16 6.26 -5.15
CA ALA A 74 -2.03 5.40 -4.86
C ALA A 74 -0.81 5.89 -5.65
N PRO A 75 0.04 6.73 -5.05
CA PRO A 75 1.12 7.40 -5.76
C PRO A 75 2.17 6.43 -6.26
N ALA A 76 2.56 6.59 -7.53
CA ALA A 76 3.61 5.77 -8.13
C ALA A 76 4.92 5.86 -7.33
N ARG A 77 5.69 4.76 -7.34
CA ARG A 77 6.89 4.61 -6.49
C ARG A 77 7.97 5.63 -6.79
N ASP A 78 8.06 6.05 -8.05
CA ASP A 78 8.96 7.06 -8.60
C ASP A 78 8.39 8.50 -8.48
N ALA A 79 7.07 8.68 -8.54
CA ALA A 79 6.36 9.97 -8.44
C ALA A 79 6.04 10.42 -6.99
N GLY A 80 6.98 10.19 -6.07
CA GLY A 80 6.86 10.59 -4.66
C GLY A 80 6.09 9.61 -3.78
N GLY A 81 5.75 8.41 -4.28
CA GLY A 81 5.23 7.32 -3.45
C GLY A 81 6.28 6.71 -2.51
N SER A 82 7.57 6.93 -2.77
CA SER A 82 8.67 6.48 -1.91
C SER A 82 9.79 7.52 -1.77
N TYR A 83 10.49 7.47 -0.63
CA TYR A 83 11.70 8.23 -0.37
C TYR A 83 12.86 7.26 -0.13
N VAL A 84 13.98 7.45 -0.83
CA VAL A 84 15.16 6.59 -0.72
C VAL A 84 16.32 7.39 -0.14
N PHE A 85 16.97 6.84 0.88
CA PHE A 85 18.15 7.43 1.49
C PHE A 85 19.32 7.39 0.49
N ALA A 86 19.77 8.57 0.04
CA ALA A 86 20.89 8.67 -0.89
C ALA A 86 22.25 8.37 -0.23
N VAL A 87 22.38 8.68 1.06
CA VAL A 87 23.63 8.56 1.85
C VAL A 87 23.29 7.84 3.16
N PRO A 88 24.20 7.03 3.73
CA PRO A 88 23.99 6.46 5.06
C PRO A 88 23.93 7.56 6.13
N VAL A 89 22.95 7.48 7.03
CA VAL A 89 22.77 8.44 8.14
C VAL A 89 22.47 7.68 9.42
N GLY A 90 23.41 7.71 10.37
CA GLY A 90 23.28 6.97 11.64
C GLY A 90 23.03 5.47 11.41
N PRO A 91 21.90 4.91 11.90
CA PRO A 91 21.58 3.49 11.72
C PRO A 91 21.00 3.15 10.34
N PHE A 92 20.72 4.14 9.48
CA PHE A 92 20.07 3.93 8.20
C PHE A 92 21.09 3.85 7.06
N PRO A 93 21.26 2.69 6.39
CA PRO A 93 22.13 2.59 5.23
C PRO A 93 21.55 3.33 4.01
N ALA A 94 22.42 3.71 3.07
CA ALA A 94 21.98 4.17 1.75
C ALA A 94 21.15 3.09 1.04
N GLY A 95 20.12 3.51 0.31
CA GLY A 95 19.15 2.62 -0.32
C GLY A 95 17.99 2.20 0.60
N THR A 96 17.98 2.61 1.88
CA THR A 96 16.79 2.44 2.73
C THR A 96 15.61 3.16 2.08
N GLN A 97 14.47 2.48 1.93
CA GLN A 97 13.28 3.03 1.28
C GLN A 97 12.14 3.21 2.28
N LEU A 98 11.56 4.41 2.31
CA LEU A 98 10.33 4.72 3.02
C LEU A 98 9.17 4.81 2.04
N ARG A 99 8.02 4.26 2.42
CA ARG A 99 6.79 4.31 1.63
C ARG A 99 5.87 5.37 2.20
N CYS A 100 5.27 6.20 1.36
CA CYS A 100 4.45 7.34 1.81
C CYS A 100 3.25 6.95 2.69
N TRP A 101 2.77 5.70 2.59
CA TRP A 101 1.69 5.17 3.43
C TRP A 101 2.16 4.57 4.76
N ASP A 102 3.45 4.22 4.92
CA ASP A 102 3.98 3.64 6.16
C ASP A 102 4.30 4.73 7.20
N GLN A 103 3.24 5.31 7.75
CA GLN A 103 3.32 6.42 8.69
C GLN A 103 3.99 6.06 10.02
N MET A 104 3.84 4.81 10.50
CA MET A 104 4.54 4.33 11.70
C MET A 104 6.05 4.29 11.49
N GLU A 105 6.52 3.74 10.37
CA GLU A 105 7.95 3.67 10.08
C GLU A 105 8.54 5.06 9.83
N ILE A 106 7.83 5.92 9.10
CA ILE A 106 8.29 7.30 8.88
C ILE A 106 8.42 8.03 10.22
N ARG A 107 7.44 7.92 11.14
CA ARG A 107 7.55 8.53 12.48
C ARG A 107 8.73 7.99 13.29
N ARG A 108 8.99 6.67 13.24
CA ARG A 108 10.14 6.05 13.91
C ARG A 108 11.44 6.64 13.38
N VAL A 109 11.61 6.66 12.06
CA VAL A 109 12.80 7.18 11.38
C VAL A 109 12.99 8.67 11.65
N MET A 110 11.93 9.46 11.56
CA MET A 110 11.95 10.89 11.88
C MET A 110 12.32 11.16 13.35
N GLY A 111 11.85 10.34 14.28
CA GLY A 111 12.22 10.41 15.70
C GLY A 111 13.70 10.09 15.95
N GLU A 112 14.23 9.06 15.27
CA GLU A 112 15.65 8.69 15.35
C GLU A 112 16.56 9.75 14.72
N LEU A 113 16.19 10.30 13.55
CA LEU A 113 16.91 11.41 12.91
C LEU A 113 16.89 12.67 13.78
N ALA A 114 15.75 12.99 14.42
CA ALA A 114 15.65 14.11 15.35
C ALA A 114 16.57 13.90 16.56
N ALA A 115 16.60 12.71 17.16
CA ALA A 115 17.49 12.40 18.27
C ALA A 115 18.98 12.49 17.87
N LEU A 116 19.34 12.00 16.68
CA LEU A 116 20.70 12.09 16.14
C LEU A 116 21.13 13.54 15.88
N SER A 117 20.21 14.37 15.36
CA SER A 117 20.48 15.80 15.15
C SER A 117 20.75 16.54 16.46
N GLN A 118 20.07 16.17 17.54
CA GLN A 118 20.23 16.78 18.86
C GLN A 118 21.46 16.28 19.62
N ALA A 119 21.93 15.06 19.34
CA ALA A 119 23.10 14.47 19.99
C ALA A 119 24.43 15.14 19.62
N GLY A 120 24.48 15.97 18.56
CA GLY A 120 25.66 16.78 18.22
C GLY A 120 26.86 16.01 17.69
N GLY A 121 26.64 14.82 17.11
CA GLY A 121 27.68 13.97 16.51
C GLY A 121 28.07 14.35 15.07
N PRO A 122 28.99 13.59 14.44
CA PRO A 122 29.42 13.83 13.05
C PRO A 122 28.25 13.78 12.05
N ASP A 123 27.23 12.96 12.33
CA ASP A 123 26.06 12.78 11.47
C ASP A 123 24.94 13.79 11.77
N ALA A 124 25.11 14.71 12.72
CA ALA A 124 24.01 15.57 13.20
C ALA A 124 23.48 16.54 12.14
N ALA A 125 24.39 17.15 11.36
CA ALA A 125 24.02 18.07 10.28
C ALA A 125 23.29 17.33 9.15
N GLU A 126 23.76 16.14 8.81
CA GLU A 126 23.17 15.31 7.77
C GLU A 126 21.81 14.74 8.20
N ALA A 127 21.69 14.32 9.46
CA ALA A 127 20.42 13.90 10.04
C ALA A 127 19.37 15.02 10.00
N ALA A 128 19.75 16.26 10.32
CA ALA A 128 18.86 17.42 10.21
C ALA A 128 18.44 17.71 8.76
N ARG A 129 19.37 17.57 7.79
CA ARG A 129 19.08 17.75 6.35
C ARG A 129 18.07 16.72 5.86
N VAL A 130 18.34 15.43 6.10
CA VAL A 130 17.47 14.32 5.68
C VAL A 130 16.11 14.39 6.38
N TRP A 131 16.07 14.76 7.67
CA TRP A 131 14.81 15.01 8.38
C TRP A 131 13.96 16.08 7.69
N GLY A 132 14.57 17.20 7.28
CA GLY A 132 13.87 18.27 6.55
C GLY A 132 13.43 17.89 5.13
N GLU A 133 14.12 16.94 4.49
CA GLU A 133 13.71 16.37 3.19
C GLU A 133 12.50 15.45 3.33
N ILE A 134 12.55 14.52 4.28
CA ILE A 134 11.43 13.61 4.56
C ILE A 134 10.20 14.41 5.00
N GLN A 135 10.37 15.45 5.81
CA GLN A 135 9.26 16.31 6.22
C GLN A 135 8.57 16.99 5.03
N ARG A 136 9.35 17.58 4.10
CA ARG A 136 8.80 18.24 2.90
C ARG A 136 8.09 17.23 2.00
N TRP A 137 8.74 16.09 1.75
CA TRP A 137 8.17 14.99 0.97
C TRP A 137 6.83 14.51 1.55
N GLN A 138 6.73 14.36 2.88
CA GLN A 138 5.46 14.01 3.51
C GLN A 138 4.38 15.08 3.37
N GLN A 139 4.74 16.36 3.51
CA GLN A 139 3.80 17.47 3.37
C GLN A 139 3.23 17.56 1.95
N GLU A 140 4.06 17.35 0.93
CA GLU A 140 3.65 17.33 -0.46
C GLU A 140 2.69 16.17 -0.78
N GLY A 141 2.83 15.03 -0.09
CA GLY A 141 2.02 13.83 -0.30
C GLY A 141 0.86 13.62 0.68
N SER A 142 0.65 14.49 1.66
CA SER A 142 -0.21 14.19 2.81
C SER A 142 -1.71 14.09 2.48
N TYR A 143 -2.14 14.70 1.38
CA TYR A 143 -3.54 14.71 0.95
C TYR A 143 -3.95 13.45 0.16
N ARG A 144 -2.98 12.59 -0.19
CA ARG A 144 -3.21 11.36 -0.96
C ARG A 144 -3.90 10.30 -0.09
N LEU A 145 -4.72 9.46 -0.69
CA LEU A 145 -5.59 8.51 0.03
C LEU A 145 -4.81 7.51 0.89
N LEU A 146 -3.80 6.83 0.32
CA LEU A 146 -3.02 5.83 1.08
C LEU A 146 -2.29 6.45 2.31
N PRO A 147 -1.57 7.59 2.18
CA PRO A 147 -1.05 8.30 3.35
C PRO A 147 -2.10 8.68 4.40
N LEU A 148 -3.30 9.12 3.98
CA LEU A 148 -4.39 9.44 4.91
C LEU A 148 -4.85 8.21 5.70
N ILE A 149 -5.04 7.06 5.03
CA ILE A 149 -5.41 5.80 5.70
C ILE A 149 -4.30 5.35 6.66
N GLY A 150 -3.05 5.37 6.21
CA GLY A 150 -1.90 5.04 7.07
C GLY A 150 -1.83 5.94 8.31
N SER A 151 -2.13 7.23 8.16
CA SER A 151 -2.14 8.18 9.26
C SER A 151 -3.25 7.89 10.27
N TYR A 152 -4.44 7.52 9.79
CA TYR A 152 -5.58 7.14 10.62
C TYR A 152 -5.32 5.86 11.40
N LEU A 153 -4.82 4.80 10.74
CA LEU A 153 -4.46 3.55 11.41
C LEU A 153 -3.37 3.77 12.46
N THR A 154 -2.39 4.64 12.18
CA THR A 154 -1.36 5.02 13.14
C THR A 154 -1.95 5.74 14.35
N GLN A 155 -2.90 6.67 14.13
CA GLN A 155 -3.57 7.38 15.22
C GLN A 155 -4.34 6.41 16.13
N VAL A 156 -5.06 5.44 15.57
CA VAL A 156 -5.80 4.43 16.34
C VAL A 156 -4.83 3.56 17.16
N PHE A 157 -3.71 3.15 16.56
CA PHE A 157 -2.69 2.38 17.26
C PHE A 157 -2.05 3.15 18.42
N ASP A 158 -1.68 4.41 18.19
CA ASP A 158 -1.08 5.28 19.21
C ASP A 158 -2.05 5.54 20.37
N GLN A 159 -3.34 5.72 20.07
CA GLN A 159 -4.37 5.88 21.09
C GLN A 159 -4.48 4.63 21.97
N THR A 160 -4.56 3.44 21.37
CA THR A 160 -4.60 2.16 22.12
C THR A 160 -3.35 1.96 22.97
N ARG A 161 -2.18 2.35 22.45
CA ARG A 161 -0.92 2.30 23.21
C ARG A 161 -0.94 3.27 24.40
N ALA A 162 -1.47 4.48 24.23
CA ALA A 162 -1.62 5.44 25.32
C ALA A 162 -2.59 4.91 26.39
N ASP A 163 -3.71 4.30 25.98
CA ASP A 163 -4.70 3.70 26.87
C ASP A 163 -4.10 2.53 27.67
N LEU A 164 -3.32 1.65 27.01
CA LEU A 164 -2.60 0.55 27.66
C LEU A 164 -1.65 1.07 28.75
N ASN A 165 -0.84 2.09 28.43
CA ASN A 165 0.05 2.72 29.42
C ASN A 165 -0.77 3.35 30.57
N GLY A 166 -1.91 3.96 30.26
CA GLY A 166 -2.83 4.53 31.25
C GLY A 166 -3.40 3.47 32.21
N TYR A 167 -3.86 2.32 31.70
CA TYR A 167 -4.34 1.21 32.52
C TYR A 167 -3.22 0.60 33.36
N TYR A 168 -2.02 0.47 32.79
CA TYR A 168 -0.85 -0.04 33.50
C TYR A 168 -0.44 0.87 34.66
N GLU A 169 -0.34 2.18 34.44
CA GLU A 169 -0.03 3.16 35.49
C GLU A 169 -1.10 3.17 36.59
N GLN A 170 -2.39 3.08 36.24
CA GLN A 170 -3.49 2.97 37.21
C GLN A 170 -3.39 1.69 38.05
N LEU A 171 -3.12 0.55 37.42
CA LEU A 171 -2.88 -0.73 38.11
C LEU A 171 -1.66 -0.64 39.03
N ARG A 172 -0.57 -0.03 38.57
CA ARG A 172 0.66 0.15 39.36
C ARG A 172 0.41 1.06 40.56
N ALA A 173 -0.33 2.16 40.40
CA ALA A 173 -0.69 3.05 41.49
C ALA A 173 -1.57 2.34 42.55
N LEU A 174 -2.55 1.54 42.10
CA LEU A 174 -3.40 0.73 42.97
C LEU A 174 -2.62 -0.35 43.75
N VAL A 175 -1.54 -0.88 43.18
CA VAL A 175 -0.66 -1.86 43.85
C VAL A 175 0.37 -1.18 44.77
N ALA A 176 0.93 -0.04 44.36
CA ALA A 176 1.93 0.69 45.14
C ALA A 176 1.36 1.35 46.41
N GLU A 177 0.07 1.71 46.43
CA GLU A 177 -0.60 2.23 47.65
C GLU A 177 -0.73 1.14 48.75
N ASP A 178 -0.48 -0.13 48.42
CA ASP A 178 -0.66 -1.29 49.31
C ASP A 178 0.65 -1.72 50.02
N GLU A 179 1.83 -1.31 49.54
CA GLU A 179 3.10 -1.73 50.13
C GLU A 179 3.61 -0.74 51.19
N THR A 180 3.39 -1.12 52.45
CA THR A 180 4.30 -0.93 53.61
C THR A 180 4.23 0.32 54.50
N GLU A 181 4.05 1.56 54.04
CA GLU A 181 4.18 2.70 54.97
C GLU A 181 2.94 2.96 55.85
N ALA A 182 1.72 2.92 55.30
CA ALA A 182 0.53 3.31 56.05
C ALA A 182 0.10 2.28 57.13
N LEU A 183 0.42 1.00 56.92
CA LEU A 183 0.06 -0.11 57.82
C LEU A 183 1.09 -0.30 58.95
N GLU A 184 2.40 -0.25 58.65
CA GLU A 184 3.43 -0.45 59.68
C GLU A 184 3.53 0.71 60.66
N THR A 185 3.51 1.97 60.19
CA THR A 185 3.66 3.13 61.07
C THR A 185 2.47 3.25 62.03
N ARG A 186 1.29 2.76 61.62
CA ARG A 186 0.06 2.83 62.40
C ARG A 186 -0.03 1.71 63.44
N GLN A 187 0.37 0.48 63.11
CA GLN A 187 0.50 -0.61 64.11
C GLN A 187 1.49 -0.27 65.22
N ARG A 188 2.65 0.33 64.89
CA ARG A 188 3.64 0.73 65.92
C ARG A 188 3.11 1.84 66.84
N ARG A 189 2.31 2.77 66.31
CA ARG A 189 1.65 3.83 67.10
C ARG A 189 0.56 3.27 68.01
N ILE A 190 -0.20 2.27 67.54
CA ILE A 190 -1.23 1.54 68.29
C ILE A 190 -0.61 0.78 69.47
N ALA A 191 0.43 -0.02 69.22
CA ALA A 191 1.13 -0.75 70.26
C ALA A 191 1.74 0.18 71.32
N ARG A 192 2.19 1.37 70.91
CA ARG A 192 2.77 2.38 71.82
C ARG A 192 1.72 3.03 72.72
N ILE A 193 0.58 3.46 72.18
CA ILE A 193 -0.50 4.07 72.97
C ILE A 193 -1.08 3.07 73.97
N MET A 194 -1.29 1.82 73.54
CA MET A 194 -1.82 0.75 74.41
C MET A 194 -0.84 0.42 75.56
N ARG A 195 0.48 0.39 75.28
CA ARG A 195 1.53 0.21 76.31
C ARG A 195 1.60 1.38 77.29
N ILE A 196 1.42 2.62 76.83
CA ILE A 196 1.40 3.80 77.71
C ILE A 196 0.19 3.76 78.64
N LEU A 197 -1.00 3.46 78.11
CA LEU A 197 -2.23 3.34 78.91
C LEU A 197 -2.15 2.21 79.93
N LEU A 198 -1.57 1.06 79.55
CA LEU A 198 -1.30 -0.04 80.47
C LEU A 198 -0.27 0.35 81.55
N GLY A 199 0.79 1.05 81.18
CA GLY A 199 1.81 1.53 82.11
C GLY A 199 1.23 2.47 83.18
N ILE A 200 0.38 3.42 82.77
CA ILE A 200 -0.31 4.32 83.70
C ILE A 200 -1.20 3.54 84.67
N PHE A 201 -1.95 2.55 84.19
CA PHE A 201 -2.79 1.70 85.03
C PHE A 201 -1.98 0.93 86.09
N VAL A 202 -0.87 0.31 85.67
CA VAL A 202 0.02 -0.42 86.58
C VAL A 202 0.63 0.50 87.65
N ILE A 203 1.03 1.71 87.28
CA ILE A 203 1.56 2.71 88.22
C ILE A 203 0.50 3.09 89.27
N VAL A 204 -0.73 3.38 88.84
CA VAL A 204 -1.84 3.72 89.75
C VAL A 204 -2.14 2.56 90.72
N LEU A 205 -2.08 1.32 90.24
CA LEU A 205 -2.26 0.12 91.06
C LEU A 205 -1.16 -0.01 92.12
N LEU A 206 0.11 0.14 91.72
CA LEU A 206 1.26 0.02 92.62
C LEU A 206 1.29 1.12 93.69
N ILE A 207 0.97 2.36 93.31
CA ILE A 207 0.86 3.49 94.25
C ILE A 207 -0.26 3.21 95.26
N SER A 208 -1.44 2.78 94.78
CA SER A 208 -2.57 2.47 95.66
C SER A 208 -2.26 1.35 96.65
N LEU A 209 -1.53 0.32 96.21
CA LEU A 209 -1.11 -0.79 97.05
C LEU A 209 -0.03 -0.37 98.07
N GLY A 210 0.92 0.47 97.65
CA GLY A 210 1.96 1.00 98.52
C GLY A 210 1.42 1.88 99.64
N LEU A 211 0.48 2.80 99.34
CA LEU A 211 -0.15 3.63 100.35
C LEU A 211 -1.02 2.82 101.33
N ALA A 212 -1.65 1.74 100.88
CA ALA A 212 -2.39 0.83 101.77
C ALA A 212 -1.46 0.05 102.71
N ALA A 213 -0.30 -0.39 102.22
CA ALA A 213 0.69 -1.12 103.02
C ALA A 213 1.39 -0.24 104.07
N LEU A 214 1.55 1.05 103.80
CA LEU A 214 2.10 2.04 104.72
C LEU A 214 1.10 2.47 105.81
N GLY A 215 -0.16 2.04 105.73
CA GLY A 215 -1.20 2.38 106.72
C GLY A 215 -1.79 3.78 106.56
N GLU A 216 -1.33 4.55 105.58
CA GLU A 216 -1.83 5.90 105.25
C GLU A 216 -3.29 5.86 104.72
N ILE A 217 -3.72 4.74 104.14
CA ILE A 217 -5.04 4.57 103.54
C ILE A 217 -5.65 3.22 103.95
N THR A 218 -6.94 3.19 104.26
CA THR A 218 -7.68 1.95 104.55
C THR A 218 -7.82 1.09 103.29
N TRP A 219 -7.67 -0.24 103.39
CA TRP A 219 -7.81 -1.18 102.27
C TRP A 219 -9.10 -1.03 101.46
N LEU A 220 -10.18 -0.56 102.10
CA LEU A 220 -11.45 -0.22 101.45
C LEU A 220 -11.32 0.93 100.43
N ILE A 221 -10.61 2.00 100.78
CA ILE A 221 -10.39 3.15 99.90
C ILE A 221 -9.45 2.77 98.75
N ALA A 222 -8.40 2.00 99.02
CA ALA A 222 -7.50 1.48 97.99
C ALA A 222 -8.25 0.58 96.98
N GLY A 223 -9.18 -0.25 97.45
CA GLY A 223 -10.03 -1.08 96.59
C GLY A 223 -10.96 -0.26 95.70
N ILE A 224 -11.57 0.81 96.23
CA ILE A 224 -12.43 1.71 95.45
C ILE A 224 -11.63 2.44 94.37
N VAL A 225 -10.46 3.00 94.71
CA VAL A 225 -9.59 3.71 93.76
C VAL A 225 -9.11 2.77 92.65
N ALA A 226 -8.71 1.55 92.99
CA ALA A 226 -8.33 0.53 92.00
C ALA A 226 -9.51 0.15 91.09
N GLY A 227 -10.71 0.00 91.65
CA GLY A 227 -11.93 -0.28 90.88
C GLY A 227 -12.28 0.84 89.89
N VAL A 228 -12.25 2.10 90.33
CA VAL A 228 -12.52 3.27 89.47
C VAL A 228 -11.46 3.40 88.37
N ALA A 229 -10.18 3.21 88.71
CA ALA A 229 -9.10 3.22 87.73
C ALA A 229 -9.27 2.12 86.67
N PHE A 230 -9.69 0.92 87.08
CA PHE A 230 -9.95 -0.19 86.16
C PHE A 230 -11.12 0.09 85.21
N VAL A 231 -12.22 0.64 85.73
CA VAL A 231 -13.38 1.01 84.91
C VAL A 231 -13.02 2.13 83.94
N SER A 232 -12.33 3.18 84.40
CA SER A 232 -11.87 4.29 83.55
C SER A 232 -10.92 3.83 82.46
N TRP A 233 -9.99 2.91 82.78
CA TRP A 233 -9.09 2.30 81.82
C TRP A 233 -9.86 1.45 80.80
N SER A 234 -10.80 0.61 81.26
CA SER A 234 -11.62 -0.24 80.38
C SER A 234 -12.48 0.57 79.43
N VAL A 235 -13.15 1.62 79.93
CA VAL A 235 -13.98 2.52 79.12
C VAL A 235 -13.11 3.27 78.11
N SER A 236 -11.94 3.77 78.50
CA SER A 236 -11.02 4.45 77.59
C SER A 236 -10.46 3.51 76.51
N SER A 237 -10.16 2.26 76.87
CA SER A 237 -9.71 1.21 75.95
C SER A 237 -10.79 0.85 74.94
N ILE A 238 -12.02 0.62 75.41
CA ILE A 238 -13.20 0.32 74.57
C ILE A 238 -13.53 1.51 73.67
N TRP A 239 -13.51 2.74 74.19
CA TRP A 239 -13.76 3.95 73.40
C TRP A 239 -12.71 4.16 72.32
N THR A 240 -11.43 3.98 72.65
CA THR A 240 -10.33 4.07 71.68
C THR A 240 -10.46 3.00 70.59
N PHE A 241 -10.91 1.79 70.97
CA PHE A 241 -11.18 0.70 70.05
C PHE A 241 -12.38 0.99 69.12
N VAL A 242 -13.51 1.48 69.67
CA VAL A 242 -14.76 1.76 68.92
C VAL A 242 -14.63 2.98 68.01
N VAL A 243 -14.02 4.07 68.47
CA VAL A 243 -13.78 5.26 67.63
C VAL A 243 -12.82 4.94 66.48
N GLN A 244 -11.90 3.99 66.67
CA GLN A 244 -10.95 3.58 65.63
C GLN A 244 -11.48 2.48 64.68
N GLN A 245 -12.55 1.74 65.05
CA GLN A 245 -13.27 0.87 64.10
C GLN A 245 -13.86 1.64 62.90
N ARG A 246 -14.04 2.97 62.99
CA ARG A 246 -14.38 3.80 61.82
C ARG A 246 -13.28 3.81 60.73
N GLY A 247 -12.04 3.43 61.05
CA GLY A 247 -10.99 3.17 60.08
C GLY A 247 -11.15 1.85 59.31
N VAL A 248 -11.87 0.87 59.86
CA VAL A 248 -12.14 -0.43 59.23
C VAL A 248 -13.12 -0.28 58.07
N PHE A 249 -14.09 0.64 58.13
CA PHE A 249 -14.95 0.94 56.97
C PHE A 249 -14.16 1.55 55.82
N ARG A 250 -13.11 2.34 56.09
CA ARG A 250 -12.24 2.88 55.02
C ARG A 250 -11.33 1.80 54.42
N LEU A 251 -10.85 0.86 55.24
CA LEU A 251 -10.16 -0.36 54.77
C LEU A 251 -11.09 -1.31 54.01
N LEU A 252 -12.35 -1.43 54.42
CA LEU A 252 -13.38 -2.21 53.73
C LEU A 252 -13.82 -1.52 52.44
N HIS A 253 -13.90 -0.18 52.41
CA HIS A 253 -14.15 0.58 51.19
C HIS A 253 -12.96 0.50 50.23
N LEU A 254 -11.71 0.59 50.71
CA LEU A 254 -10.51 0.36 49.88
C LEU A 254 -10.45 -1.08 49.36
N ALA A 255 -10.77 -2.08 50.20
CA ALA A 255 -10.86 -3.48 49.77
C ALA A 255 -12.00 -3.71 48.76
N ARG A 256 -13.16 -3.07 48.95
CA ARG A 256 -14.32 -3.20 48.07
C ARG A 256 -14.12 -2.45 46.75
N THR A 257 -13.45 -1.29 46.76
CA THR A 257 -13.03 -0.58 45.55
C THR A 257 -11.99 -1.38 44.77
N ARG A 258 -11.07 -2.07 45.46
CA ARG A 258 -10.08 -3.00 44.87
C ARG A 258 -10.75 -4.24 44.25
N GLU A 259 -11.73 -4.83 44.94
CA GLU A 259 -12.48 -6.00 44.46
C GLU A 259 -13.25 -5.70 43.17
N THR A 260 -13.66 -4.45 42.95
CA THR A 260 -14.31 -4.03 41.69
C THR A 260 -13.37 -3.48 40.62
N LEU A 261 -12.35 -2.69 40.97
CA LEU A 261 -11.55 -1.96 39.97
C LEU A 261 -10.41 -2.79 39.37
N VAL A 262 -9.74 -3.63 40.16
CA VAL A 262 -8.65 -4.49 39.66
C VAL A 262 -9.13 -5.45 38.56
N PRO A 263 -10.26 -6.19 38.71
CA PRO A 263 -10.72 -7.05 37.64
C PRO A 263 -11.14 -6.28 36.38
N VAL A 264 -11.69 -5.08 36.53
CA VAL A 264 -12.09 -4.23 35.39
C VAL A 264 -10.86 -3.69 34.65
N LEU A 265 -9.87 -3.16 35.38
CA LEU A 265 -8.65 -2.63 34.77
C LEU A 265 -7.79 -3.73 34.14
N SER A 266 -7.73 -4.92 34.76
CA SER A 266 -7.04 -6.07 34.14
C SER A 266 -7.77 -6.58 32.89
N ALA A 267 -9.10 -6.62 32.89
CA ALA A 267 -9.88 -6.95 31.70
C ALA A 267 -9.70 -5.91 30.57
N ASN A 268 -9.71 -4.62 30.90
CA ASN A 268 -9.46 -3.54 29.94
C ASN A 268 -8.03 -3.58 29.40
N LEU A 269 -7.03 -3.87 30.25
CA LEU A 269 -5.64 -4.04 29.83
C LEU A 269 -5.50 -5.22 28.86
N ARG A 270 -6.14 -6.36 29.19
CA ARG A 270 -6.19 -7.52 28.29
C ARG A 270 -6.80 -7.17 26.94
N LEU A 271 -7.95 -6.53 26.94
CA LEU A 271 -8.62 -6.08 25.73
C LEU A 271 -7.72 -5.12 24.92
N ALA A 272 -7.06 -4.17 25.57
CA ALA A 272 -6.15 -3.23 24.91
C ALA A 272 -4.95 -3.93 24.27
N ILE A 273 -4.41 -4.98 24.89
CA ILE A 273 -3.32 -5.79 24.32
C ILE A 273 -3.80 -6.61 23.11
N GLU A 274 -4.99 -7.23 23.21
CA GLU A 274 -5.63 -7.92 22.09
C GLU A 274 -5.93 -6.97 20.92
N ASP A 275 -6.42 -5.76 21.23
CA ASP A 275 -6.65 -4.67 20.27
C ASP A 275 -5.36 -4.22 19.60
N LEU A 276 -4.29 -4.01 20.37
CA LEU A 276 -2.99 -3.60 19.85
C LEU A 276 -2.39 -4.65 18.90
N SER A 277 -2.52 -5.93 19.23
CA SER A 277 -2.12 -7.05 18.37
C SER A 277 -2.93 -7.07 17.06
N ALA A 278 -4.26 -6.95 17.16
CA ALA A 278 -5.15 -6.94 16.00
C ALA A 278 -4.93 -5.72 15.10
N GLN A 279 -4.73 -4.53 15.69
CA GLN A 279 -4.41 -3.29 14.96
C GLN A 279 -3.04 -3.37 14.29
N GLY A 280 -2.06 -3.99 14.94
CA GLY A 280 -0.75 -4.26 14.34
C GLY A 280 -0.85 -5.18 13.12
N GLU A 281 -1.69 -6.22 13.19
CA GLU A 281 -1.97 -7.09 12.04
C GLU A 281 -2.71 -6.35 10.92
N ALA A 282 -3.73 -5.54 11.25
CA ALA A 282 -4.42 -4.71 10.28
C ALA A 282 -3.45 -3.74 9.58
N TYR A 283 -2.54 -3.12 10.33
CA TYR A 283 -1.54 -2.22 9.75
C TYR A 283 -0.55 -2.96 8.84
N ALA A 284 -0.16 -4.19 9.21
CA ALA A 284 0.67 -5.03 8.35
C ALA A 284 -0.03 -5.41 7.05
N GLN A 285 -1.30 -5.81 7.12
CA GLN A 285 -2.12 -6.10 5.94
C GLN A 285 -2.28 -4.84 5.07
N PHE A 286 -2.52 -3.68 5.69
CA PHE A 286 -2.58 -2.40 5.00
C PHE A 286 -1.31 -2.10 4.22
N ASP A 287 -0.11 -2.27 4.80
CA ASP A 287 1.15 -2.04 4.08
C ASP A 287 1.28 -2.90 2.82
N ARG A 288 0.84 -4.17 2.89
CA ARG A 288 0.82 -5.07 1.71
C ARG A 288 -0.23 -4.65 0.69
N TRP A 289 -1.44 -4.35 1.11
CA TRP A 289 -2.50 -3.88 0.20
C TRP A 289 -2.19 -2.54 -0.44
N ALA A 290 -1.60 -1.61 0.30
CA ALA A 290 -1.13 -0.32 -0.22
C ALA A 290 -0.04 -0.52 -1.28
N SER A 291 0.85 -1.49 -1.07
CA SER A 291 1.84 -1.90 -2.08
C SER A 291 1.20 -2.46 -3.34
N VAL A 292 0.30 -3.44 -3.21
CA VAL A 292 -0.45 -4.05 -4.32
C VAL A 292 -1.22 -2.99 -5.11
N LEU A 293 -1.95 -2.13 -4.40
CA LEU A 293 -2.71 -1.04 -5.00
C LEU A 293 -1.82 -0.03 -5.72
N THR A 294 -0.67 0.31 -5.15
CA THR A 294 0.28 1.21 -5.81
C THR A 294 0.82 0.60 -7.09
N SER A 295 1.22 -0.67 -7.08
CA SER A 295 1.70 -1.36 -8.29
C SER A 295 0.59 -1.43 -9.34
N PHE A 296 -0.63 -1.82 -8.96
CA PHE A 296 -1.78 -1.86 -9.86
C PHE A 296 -2.19 -0.48 -10.40
N MET A 297 -2.15 0.55 -9.55
CA MET A 297 -2.53 1.89 -9.96
C MET A 297 -1.46 2.56 -10.84
N SER A 298 -0.21 2.15 -10.73
CA SER A 298 0.85 2.63 -11.61
C SER A 298 0.71 2.04 -13.02
N ASP A 299 0.35 0.74 -13.11
CA ASP A 299 0.25 0.03 -14.38
C ASP A 299 -0.93 -0.98 -14.37
N PRO A 300 -2.18 -0.53 -14.59
CA PRO A 300 -3.36 -1.39 -14.46
C PRO A 300 -3.50 -2.38 -15.61
N LEU A 301 -2.89 -2.09 -16.75
CA LEU A 301 -2.98 -2.91 -17.97
C LEU A 301 -1.82 -3.90 -18.09
N GLY A 302 -0.73 -3.68 -17.36
CA GLY A 302 0.46 -4.54 -17.35
C GLY A 302 1.38 -4.28 -18.54
N GLU A 303 1.57 -3.01 -18.90
CA GLU A 303 2.36 -2.60 -20.07
C GLU A 303 3.83 -2.32 -19.76
N GLN A 304 4.31 -2.45 -18.52
CA GLN A 304 5.73 -2.19 -18.17
C GLN A 304 6.74 -2.98 -19.03
N ASP A 305 6.40 -4.20 -19.44
CA ASP A 305 7.24 -5.01 -20.33
C ASP A 305 7.05 -4.69 -21.83
N THR A 306 6.02 -3.90 -22.17
CA THR A 306 5.73 -3.46 -23.53
C THR A 306 6.58 -2.25 -23.87
N GLN A 307 7.82 -2.49 -24.27
CA GLN A 307 8.65 -1.42 -24.82
C GLN A 307 8.01 -0.90 -26.11
N ARG A 308 7.68 0.40 -26.14
CA ARG A 308 7.37 1.09 -27.40
C ARG A 308 8.58 0.93 -28.32
N THR A 309 8.46 0.08 -29.32
CA THR A 309 9.44 -0.02 -30.40
C THR A 309 9.48 1.34 -31.09
N THR A 310 10.50 2.12 -30.77
CA THR A 310 10.86 3.38 -31.44
C THR A 310 11.53 3.14 -32.79
N GLU A 311 11.75 1.87 -33.14
CA GLU A 311 12.34 1.49 -34.40
C GLU A 311 11.26 1.54 -35.48
N ASP A 312 11.39 2.50 -36.40
CA ASP A 312 10.62 2.50 -37.64
C ASP A 312 10.75 1.11 -38.27
N HIS A 313 9.64 0.37 -38.29
CA HIS A 313 9.54 -0.86 -39.05
C HIS A 313 9.37 -0.48 -40.53
N ALA A 314 10.36 0.24 -41.07
CA ALA A 314 10.44 0.56 -42.48
C ALA A 314 10.72 -0.76 -43.20
N ALA A 315 9.65 -1.41 -43.67
CA ALA A 315 9.77 -2.52 -44.58
C ALA A 315 10.64 -2.05 -45.77
N SER A 316 11.82 -2.64 -45.92
CA SER A 316 12.70 -2.38 -47.07
C SER A 316 12.07 -3.03 -48.29
N LEU A 317 11.12 -2.34 -48.90
CA LEU A 317 10.50 -2.77 -50.13
C LEU A 317 11.55 -2.72 -51.27
N PRO A 318 11.53 -3.66 -52.24
CA PRO A 318 12.40 -3.59 -53.42
C PRO A 318 12.22 -2.25 -54.14
N ALA A 319 13.27 -1.73 -54.79
CA ALA A 319 13.26 -0.41 -55.45
C ALA A 319 12.14 -0.21 -56.50
N ALA A 320 11.50 -1.28 -56.96
CA ALA A 320 10.35 -1.25 -57.85
C ALA A 320 9.02 -0.92 -57.14
N PHE A 321 8.99 -0.94 -55.81
CA PHE A 321 7.83 -0.61 -55.00
C PHE A 321 7.94 0.80 -54.43
N GLN A 322 6.89 1.58 -54.61
CA GLN A 322 6.75 2.88 -54.00
C GLN A 322 6.03 2.71 -52.65
N SER A 323 6.72 2.98 -51.55
CA SER A 323 6.08 3.22 -50.26
C SER A 323 5.68 4.68 -50.16
N VAL A 324 4.54 4.94 -49.52
CA VAL A 324 4.21 6.27 -49.05
C VAL A 324 3.75 6.18 -47.62
N GLU A 325 4.25 7.07 -46.78
CA GLU A 325 3.87 7.15 -45.38
C GLU A 325 2.57 7.95 -45.26
N ALA A 326 1.64 7.39 -44.48
CA ALA A 326 0.41 8.08 -44.11
C ALA A 326 0.63 8.74 -42.75
N GLN A 327 0.49 10.06 -42.69
CA GLN A 327 0.62 10.85 -41.48
C GLN A 327 -0.74 11.45 -41.12
N ALA A 328 -1.07 11.49 -39.83
CA ALA A 328 -2.23 12.22 -39.33
C ALA A 328 -1.76 13.54 -38.70
N GLY A 329 -2.56 14.59 -38.83
CA GLY A 329 -2.33 15.82 -38.08
C GLY A 329 -2.45 15.57 -36.57
N GLN A 330 -1.62 16.25 -35.77
CA GLN A 330 -1.58 16.07 -34.31
C GLN A 330 -2.95 16.27 -33.64
N SER A 331 -3.72 17.29 -34.08
CA SER A 331 -5.07 17.55 -33.58
C SER A 331 -6.05 16.39 -33.86
N THR A 332 -5.85 15.73 -35.00
CA THR A 332 -6.65 14.59 -35.42
C THR A 332 -6.34 13.37 -34.56
N ILE A 333 -5.05 13.11 -34.30
CA ILE A 333 -4.59 12.05 -33.40
C ILE A 333 -5.19 12.25 -32.01
N GLU A 334 -5.14 13.46 -31.47
CA GLU A 334 -5.68 13.77 -30.14
C GLU A 334 -7.20 13.56 -30.07
N THR A 335 -7.93 13.95 -31.12
CA THR A 335 -9.39 13.78 -31.19
C THR A 335 -9.76 12.31 -31.27
N THR A 336 -9.16 11.54 -32.19
CA THR A 336 -9.42 10.10 -32.30
C THR A 336 -8.98 9.34 -31.04
N ALA A 337 -7.88 9.74 -30.40
CA ALA A 337 -7.47 9.17 -29.12
C ALA A 337 -8.49 9.45 -28.00
N ALA A 338 -9.09 10.65 -27.97
CA ALA A 338 -10.16 10.96 -27.01
C ALA A 338 -11.43 10.13 -27.28
N GLU A 339 -11.81 9.95 -28.55
CA GLU A 339 -12.94 9.12 -28.96
C GLU A 339 -12.73 7.64 -28.59
N LEU A 340 -11.55 7.09 -28.91
CA LEU A 340 -11.18 5.72 -28.52
C LEU A 340 -11.19 5.55 -27.01
N ARG A 341 -10.68 6.54 -26.26
CA ARG A 341 -10.68 6.48 -24.79
C ARG A 341 -12.10 6.36 -24.24
N ILE A 342 -13.06 7.12 -24.80
CA ILE A 342 -14.47 7.06 -24.37
C ILE A 342 -15.13 5.75 -24.79
N GLY A 343 -14.82 5.23 -25.99
CA GLY A 343 -15.43 4.02 -26.53
C GLY A 343 -14.96 2.74 -25.85
N VAL A 344 -13.66 2.65 -25.56
CA VAL A 344 -12.99 1.44 -25.05
C VAL A 344 -12.99 1.43 -23.52
N PHE A 345 -12.61 2.52 -22.85
CA PHE A 345 -12.55 2.58 -21.39
C PHE A 345 -13.89 3.04 -20.81
N LYS A 346 -14.83 2.09 -20.72
CA LYS A 346 -16.14 2.32 -20.10
C LYS A 346 -16.04 2.36 -18.58
N VAL A 347 -17.07 2.93 -17.95
CA VAL A 347 -17.23 2.92 -16.50
C VAL A 347 -17.11 1.49 -15.96
N GLY A 348 -16.18 1.25 -15.04
CA GLY A 348 -15.90 -0.08 -14.47
C GLY A 348 -14.72 -0.83 -15.10
N TRP A 349 -14.02 -0.27 -16.10
CA TRP A 349 -12.90 -0.94 -16.77
C TRP A 349 -11.77 -1.36 -15.80
N LEU A 350 -11.57 -0.61 -14.71
CA LEU A 350 -10.54 -0.96 -13.71
C LEU A 350 -10.86 -2.25 -12.96
N LYS A 351 -12.14 -2.56 -12.81
CA LYS A 351 -12.60 -3.80 -12.17
C LYS A 351 -12.29 -5.01 -13.04
N GLU A 352 -12.43 -4.88 -14.35
CA GLU A 352 -12.05 -5.93 -15.32
C GLU A 352 -10.54 -6.16 -15.28
N ALA A 353 -9.75 -5.08 -15.29
CA ALA A 353 -8.30 -5.16 -15.15
C ALA A 353 -7.87 -5.81 -13.82
N TRP A 354 -8.53 -5.47 -12.71
CA TRP A 354 -8.28 -6.09 -11.41
C TRP A 354 -8.62 -7.58 -11.37
N GLN A 355 -9.71 -7.99 -12.00
CA GLN A 355 -10.07 -9.40 -12.11
C GLN A 355 -9.04 -10.17 -12.93
N ALA A 356 -8.54 -9.58 -14.02
CA ALA A 356 -7.46 -10.16 -14.82
C ALA A 356 -6.17 -10.30 -14.00
N LEU A 357 -5.80 -9.29 -13.22
CA LEU A 357 -4.68 -9.36 -12.29
C LEU A 357 -4.88 -10.49 -11.25
N GLY A 358 -6.06 -10.58 -10.65
CA GLY A 358 -6.40 -11.62 -9.69
C GLY A 358 -6.34 -13.03 -10.29
N SER A 359 -6.63 -13.19 -11.59
CA SER A 359 -6.49 -14.47 -12.28
C SER A 359 -5.02 -14.90 -12.46
N ALA A 360 -4.09 -13.94 -12.52
CA ALA A 360 -2.66 -14.18 -12.66
C ALA A 360 -1.93 -14.37 -11.31
N ILE A 361 -2.64 -14.26 -10.18
CA ILE A 361 -2.04 -14.30 -8.84
C ILE A 361 -1.20 -15.56 -8.59
N ALA A 362 -1.59 -16.70 -9.17
CA ALA A 362 -0.90 -17.98 -8.99
C ALA A 362 0.58 -17.95 -9.42
N ALA A 363 0.97 -17.02 -10.30
CA ALA A 363 2.35 -16.87 -10.74
C ALA A 363 3.28 -16.29 -9.66
N ASP A 364 2.72 -15.68 -8.60
CA ASP A 364 3.48 -15.09 -7.48
C ASP A 364 3.38 -15.92 -6.19
N LEU A 365 2.57 -16.98 -6.18
CA LEU A 365 2.31 -17.80 -5.00
C LEU A 365 3.24 -19.01 -4.93
N SER A 366 3.49 -19.49 -3.71
CA SER A 366 4.17 -20.78 -3.50
C SER A 366 3.28 -21.96 -3.93
N PRO A 367 3.84 -23.15 -4.23
CA PRO A 367 3.06 -24.30 -4.67
C PRO A 367 1.93 -24.71 -3.71
N ASP A 368 2.16 -24.60 -2.40
CA ASP A 368 1.16 -24.92 -1.37
C ASP A 368 0.02 -23.89 -1.35
N GLU A 369 0.33 -22.61 -1.53
CA GLU A 369 -0.66 -21.54 -1.63
C GLU A 369 -1.50 -21.66 -2.91
N VAL A 370 -0.88 -22.04 -4.03
CA VAL A 370 -1.61 -22.37 -5.26
C VAL A 370 -2.57 -23.53 -5.03
N ALA A 371 -2.17 -24.57 -4.30
CA ALA A 371 -3.05 -25.68 -3.96
C ALA A 371 -4.23 -25.26 -3.06
N ARG A 372 -4.02 -24.30 -2.14
CA ARG A 372 -5.11 -23.70 -1.34
C ARG A 372 -6.03 -22.83 -2.22
N LEU A 373 -5.49 -22.05 -3.13
CA LEU A 373 -6.25 -21.23 -4.09
C LEU A 373 -7.15 -22.09 -4.97
N MET A 374 -6.62 -23.18 -5.53
CA MET A 374 -7.38 -24.11 -6.39
C MET A 374 -8.53 -24.82 -5.64
N ARG A 375 -8.34 -25.07 -4.34
CA ARG A 375 -9.39 -25.62 -3.46
C ARG A 375 -10.40 -24.58 -2.97
N ARG A 376 -10.18 -23.29 -3.26
CA ARG A 376 -10.96 -22.15 -2.74
C ARG A 376 -10.87 -22.01 -1.20
N ASP A 377 -9.78 -22.50 -0.63
CA ASP A 377 -9.46 -22.40 0.81
C ASP A 377 -8.56 -21.18 1.12
N LEU A 378 -8.21 -20.41 0.10
CA LEU A 378 -7.39 -19.21 0.21
C LEU A 378 -8.25 -17.96 -0.06
N ASP A 379 -8.42 -17.14 0.97
CA ASP A 379 -8.91 -15.77 0.83
C ASP A 379 -7.75 -14.80 1.09
N VAL A 380 -7.24 -14.20 0.01
CA VAL A 380 -6.11 -13.27 0.05
C VAL A 380 -6.41 -12.04 0.91
N PHE A 381 -7.69 -11.64 1.02
CA PHE A 381 -8.10 -10.52 1.88
C PHE A 381 -8.05 -10.85 3.38
N ALA A 382 -8.08 -12.14 3.75
CA ALA A 382 -7.99 -12.58 5.13
C ALA A 382 -6.58 -13.00 5.57
N GLU A 383 -5.63 -13.13 4.63
CA GLU A 383 -4.25 -13.53 4.91
C GLU A 383 -3.51 -12.50 5.75
N ALA A 384 -2.58 -12.96 6.60
CA ALA A 384 -1.78 -12.07 7.43
C ALA A 384 -0.83 -11.21 6.57
N GLY A 385 -0.59 -9.97 6.98
CA GLY A 385 0.35 -9.06 6.33
C GLY A 385 1.79 -9.21 6.82
N THR A 386 2.01 -10.11 7.79
CA THR A 386 3.33 -10.50 8.31
C THR A 386 3.62 -11.97 8.01
N GLY A 387 4.90 -12.29 7.80
CA GLY A 387 5.36 -13.65 7.52
C GLY A 387 5.35 -14.03 6.02
N GLU A 388 5.57 -15.32 5.75
CA GLU A 388 5.47 -15.90 4.40
C GLU A 388 4.02 -16.30 4.14
N THR A 389 3.24 -15.34 3.64
CA THR A 389 1.82 -15.50 3.31
C THR A 389 1.55 -15.17 1.86
N ALA A 390 0.40 -15.62 1.35
CA ALA A 390 0.03 -15.42 -0.03
C ALA A 390 -0.07 -13.92 -0.39
N LEU A 391 -0.57 -13.10 0.54
CA LEU A 391 -0.62 -11.64 0.38
C LEU A 391 0.80 -11.02 0.30
N THR A 392 1.74 -11.52 1.11
CA THR A 392 3.11 -11.01 1.12
C THR A 392 3.88 -11.41 -0.13
N HIS A 393 3.75 -12.66 -0.57
CA HIS A 393 4.34 -13.14 -1.82
C HIS A 393 3.76 -12.43 -3.04
N TRP A 394 2.43 -12.27 -3.09
CA TRP A 394 1.80 -11.55 -4.18
C TRP A 394 2.20 -10.08 -4.24
N ALA A 395 2.22 -9.38 -3.09
CA ALA A 395 2.74 -8.02 -3.02
C ALA A 395 4.17 -7.97 -3.56
N ALA A 396 5.09 -8.77 -3.02
CA ALA A 396 6.49 -8.80 -3.46
C ALA A 396 6.67 -9.14 -4.95
N GLY A 397 5.86 -10.06 -5.48
CA GLY A 397 5.80 -10.42 -6.88
C GLY A 397 5.44 -9.24 -7.78
N LEU A 398 4.41 -8.48 -7.43
CA LEU A 398 4.02 -7.25 -8.12
C LEU A 398 5.05 -6.13 -7.99
N GLU A 399 5.79 -6.07 -6.89
CA GLU A 399 6.87 -5.08 -6.72
C GLU A 399 8.07 -5.35 -7.63
N SER A 400 8.34 -6.62 -7.89
CA SER A 400 9.54 -7.08 -8.61
C SER A 400 9.31 -7.25 -10.10
N HIS A 401 8.13 -7.76 -10.49
CA HIS A 401 7.80 -8.11 -11.87
C HIS A 401 6.72 -7.21 -12.49
N GLY A 402 6.17 -6.27 -11.74
CA GLY A 402 5.06 -5.42 -12.20
C GLY A 402 3.74 -6.19 -12.36
N VAL A 403 2.76 -5.53 -12.98
CA VAL A 403 1.44 -6.12 -13.23
C VAL A 403 1.51 -7.00 -14.47
N ARG A 404 1.26 -8.30 -14.30
CA ARG A 404 1.27 -9.28 -15.40
C ARG A 404 -0.15 -9.67 -15.78
N SER A 405 -0.85 -8.75 -16.44
CA SER A 405 -2.20 -8.99 -16.97
C SER A 405 -2.20 -8.96 -18.49
N GLY A 406 -2.79 -9.97 -19.13
CA GLY A 406 -3.00 -9.96 -20.59
C GLY A 406 -4.11 -9.01 -21.07
N ILE A 407 -4.74 -8.25 -20.16
CA ILE A 407 -5.90 -7.40 -20.46
C ILE A 407 -5.54 -6.19 -21.31
N GLY A 408 -4.33 -5.63 -21.16
CA GLY A 408 -3.85 -4.54 -22.00
C GLY A 408 -3.83 -4.90 -23.49
N ALA A 409 -3.38 -6.11 -23.82
CA ALA A 409 -3.39 -6.61 -25.19
C ALA A 409 -4.82 -6.73 -25.77
N ALA A 410 -5.80 -7.10 -24.95
CA ALA A 410 -7.20 -7.17 -25.35
C ALA A 410 -7.78 -5.77 -25.62
N TYR A 411 -7.53 -4.79 -24.73
CA TYR A 411 -7.95 -3.40 -24.98
C TYR A 411 -7.25 -2.80 -26.20
N TRP A 412 -5.97 -3.15 -26.43
CA TRP A 412 -5.24 -2.73 -27.62
C TRP A 412 -5.87 -3.30 -28.90
N GLU A 413 -6.21 -4.58 -28.92
CA GLU A 413 -6.91 -5.21 -30.04
C GLU A 413 -8.30 -4.59 -30.28
N GLU A 414 -9.01 -4.23 -29.20
CA GLU A 414 -10.29 -3.50 -29.29
C GLU A 414 -10.10 -2.11 -29.91
N CYS A 415 -9.06 -1.37 -29.51
CA CYS A 415 -8.70 -0.08 -30.13
C CYS A 415 -8.39 -0.24 -31.62
N LEU A 416 -7.60 -1.25 -32.00
CA LEU A 416 -7.27 -1.53 -33.40
C LEU A 416 -8.51 -1.92 -34.21
N THR A 417 -9.40 -2.72 -33.64
CA THR A 417 -10.65 -3.14 -34.27
C THR A 417 -11.57 -1.94 -34.47
N ALA A 418 -11.68 -1.06 -33.47
CA ALA A 418 -12.46 0.18 -33.56
C ALA A 418 -11.91 1.10 -34.65
N LEU A 419 -10.58 1.26 -34.73
CA LEU A 419 -9.92 2.01 -35.80
C LEU A 419 -10.17 1.39 -37.19
N ALA A 420 -10.11 0.06 -37.30
CA ALA A 420 -10.34 -0.65 -38.56
C ALA A 420 -11.80 -0.59 -39.02
N GLN A 421 -12.76 -0.60 -38.09
CA GLN A 421 -14.19 -0.45 -38.35
C GLN A 421 -14.59 1.01 -38.62
N GLY A 422 -13.63 1.94 -38.52
CA GLY A 422 -13.83 3.34 -38.80
C GLY A 422 -14.61 4.02 -37.69
N VAL A 423 -13.99 4.17 -36.52
CA VAL A 423 -14.39 5.23 -35.57
C VAL A 423 -14.42 6.57 -36.33
N ASN A 424 -15.61 6.86 -36.84
CA ASN A 424 -16.15 8.06 -37.50
C ASN A 424 -15.23 8.90 -38.39
N ASP A 425 -14.68 8.37 -39.50
CA ASP A 425 -13.96 9.20 -40.51
C ASP A 425 -12.88 10.15 -39.94
N SER A 426 -12.52 10.00 -38.65
CA SER A 426 -11.93 11.09 -37.87
C SER A 426 -10.44 11.07 -38.00
N LEU A 427 -9.84 9.87 -38.12
CA LEU A 427 -8.44 9.68 -38.48
C LEU A 427 -8.23 9.99 -39.97
N ALA A 428 -8.30 11.28 -40.32
CA ALA A 428 -7.97 11.80 -41.64
C ALA A 428 -6.46 11.64 -41.88
N LEU A 429 -6.09 10.48 -42.40
CA LEU A 429 -4.72 10.19 -42.82
C LEU A 429 -4.42 10.96 -44.11
N GLU A 430 -3.34 11.73 -44.07
CA GLU A 430 -2.77 12.39 -45.22
C GLU A 430 -1.54 11.64 -45.71
N VAL A 431 -1.32 11.65 -47.01
CA VAL A 431 -0.23 10.95 -47.68
C VAL A 431 0.57 11.99 -48.43
N VAL A 432 1.87 12.02 -48.22
CA VAL A 432 2.79 12.88 -48.98
C VAL A 432 3.49 12.02 -50.05
N PRO A 433 2.92 11.89 -51.25
CA PRO A 433 3.59 11.17 -52.34
C PRO A 433 4.92 11.85 -52.72
N PRO A 434 5.84 11.14 -53.40
CA PRO A 434 7.11 11.69 -53.90
C PRO A 434 6.94 12.90 -54.83
N SER A 435 5.74 13.13 -55.36
CA SER A 435 5.36 14.32 -56.14
C SER A 435 5.15 15.58 -55.30
N GLY A 436 5.23 15.48 -53.96
CA GLY A 436 5.40 16.59 -53.02
C GLY A 436 4.12 17.24 -52.47
N ALA A 437 2.93 16.92 -53.00
CA ALA A 437 1.67 17.51 -52.52
C ALA A 437 0.93 16.54 -51.59
N SER A 438 0.69 16.96 -50.33
CA SER A 438 -0.13 16.21 -49.38
C SER A 438 -1.55 15.98 -49.93
N ARG A 439 -2.07 14.77 -49.76
CA ARG A 439 -3.44 14.39 -50.17
C ARG A 439 -4.07 13.44 -49.16
N PRO A 440 -5.40 13.44 -49.02
CA PRO A 440 -6.10 12.45 -48.20
C PRO A 440 -5.83 11.01 -48.69
N LEU A 441 -5.61 10.09 -47.75
CA LEU A 441 -5.36 8.67 -48.03
C LEU A 441 -6.48 8.03 -48.85
N SER A 442 -7.74 8.41 -48.60
CA SER A 442 -8.89 7.93 -49.37
C SER A 442 -8.81 8.31 -50.84
N GLN A 443 -8.41 9.55 -51.14
CA GLN A 443 -8.20 10.03 -52.51
C GLN A 443 -7.00 9.34 -53.17
N TYR A 444 -5.89 9.18 -52.43
CA TYR A 444 -4.72 8.45 -52.92
C TYR A 444 -5.04 6.97 -53.24
N ARG A 445 -5.82 6.29 -52.40
CA ARG A 445 -6.29 4.91 -52.66
C ARG A 445 -7.17 4.84 -53.91
N GLN A 446 -8.11 5.75 -54.08
CA GLN A 446 -8.94 5.84 -55.28
C GLN A 446 -8.11 6.10 -56.54
N ASP A 447 -7.08 6.95 -56.46
CA ASP A 447 -6.17 7.20 -57.58
C ASP A 447 -5.38 5.94 -57.94
N LEU A 448 -4.86 5.19 -56.95
CA LEU A 448 -4.19 3.90 -57.19
C LEU A 448 -5.14 2.86 -57.83
N GLU A 449 -6.39 2.80 -57.38
CA GLU A 449 -7.41 1.93 -57.98
C GLU A 449 -7.74 2.32 -59.42
N ARG A 450 -7.79 3.62 -59.74
CA ARG A 450 -7.94 4.12 -61.11
C ARG A 450 -6.71 3.81 -61.98
N PHE A 451 -5.50 3.93 -61.44
CA PHE A 451 -4.27 3.57 -62.15
C PHE A 451 -4.18 2.07 -62.41
N ARG A 452 -4.70 1.19 -61.53
CA ARG A 452 -4.84 -0.25 -61.84
C ARG A 452 -5.70 -0.52 -63.06
N GLN A 453 -6.71 0.31 -63.33
CA GLN A 453 -7.57 0.18 -64.51
C GLN A 453 -6.89 0.69 -65.80
N THR A 454 -5.79 1.43 -65.69
CA THR A 454 -5.02 1.94 -66.83
C THR A 454 -3.62 1.34 -66.79
N THR A 455 -3.48 0.10 -67.26
CA THR A 455 -2.17 -0.54 -67.35
C THR A 455 -1.24 0.31 -68.23
N VAL A 456 0.03 0.46 -67.85
CA VAL A 456 1.06 1.06 -68.73
C VAL A 456 1.07 0.37 -70.11
N VAL A 457 0.67 -0.90 -70.14
CA VAL A 457 0.43 -1.67 -71.35
C VAL A 457 -0.66 -1.05 -72.24
N THR A 458 -1.82 -0.68 -71.71
CA THR A 458 -2.88 -0.03 -72.52
C THR A 458 -2.54 1.41 -72.89
N GLY A 459 -1.75 2.13 -72.09
CA GLY A 459 -1.31 3.50 -72.40
C GLY A 459 -0.19 3.59 -73.46
N VAL A 460 0.74 2.64 -73.48
CA VAL A 460 1.89 2.61 -74.41
C VAL A 460 1.58 1.82 -75.68
N PHE A 461 0.70 0.82 -75.61
CA PHE A 461 0.32 -0.03 -76.76
C PHE A 461 -1.09 0.26 -77.30
N ALA A 462 -1.71 1.40 -76.94
CA ALA A 462 -2.91 1.85 -77.62
C ALA A 462 -2.61 2.05 -79.13
N PRO A 463 -3.38 1.43 -80.04
CA PRO A 463 -3.19 1.59 -81.47
C PRO A 463 -3.62 3.02 -81.86
N GLY A 464 -2.71 3.99 -81.82
CA GLY A 464 -3.10 5.35 -82.18
C GLY A 464 -2.10 6.49 -82.03
N ARG A 465 -0.90 6.31 -81.45
CA ARG A 465 0.10 7.39 -81.42
C ARG A 465 1.50 6.85 -81.60
N TYR A 466 2.02 6.95 -82.82
CA TYR A 466 3.31 7.55 -83.20
C TYR A 466 3.40 7.54 -84.73
N ALA A 467 2.70 8.50 -85.34
CA ALA A 467 2.99 8.98 -86.69
C ALA A 467 3.64 10.37 -86.55
N GLY A 468 4.74 10.60 -87.26
CA GLY A 468 5.44 11.90 -87.31
C GLY A 468 6.94 11.76 -87.00
N THR A 469 7.77 11.33 -87.95
CA THR A 469 8.55 12.19 -88.88
C THR A 469 9.81 12.80 -88.25
N GLU A 470 10.93 12.08 -88.29
CA GLU A 470 12.13 12.48 -89.06
C GLU A 470 13.20 11.38 -89.06
N PRO A 471 14.00 11.25 -90.13
CA PRO A 471 14.97 10.17 -90.29
C PRO A 471 16.30 10.55 -89.62
N GLN A 472 16.68 9.84 -88.56
CA GLN A 472 18.08 9.86 -88.13
C GLN A 472 18.91 9.08 -89.15
N THR A 473 19.63 9.84 -89.97
CA THR A 473 20.66 9.38 -90.91
C THR A 473 21.57 8.34 -90.25
N ARG A 474 21.62 7.16 -90.87
CA ARG A 474 22.56 6.07 -90.59
C ARG A 474 23.99 6.50 -90.90
N ALA A 475 24.93 6.17 -90.02
CA ALA A 475 26.34 6.03 -90.40
C ALA A 475 26.53 4.69 -91.17
N GLU A 476 27.32 4.71 -92.23
CA GLU A 476 27.70 3.54 -93.02
C GLU A 476 28.56 2.56 -92.18
N GLY A 477 28.24 1.26 -92.18
CA GLY A 477 29.16 0.21 -91.70
C GLY A 477 28.66 -0.83 -90.68
N HIS A 478 27.37 -1.18 -90.62
CA HIS A 478 26.91 -2.26 -89.72
C HIS A 478 26.08 -3.35 -90.43
N TRP A 479 26.42 -4.62 -90.17
CA TRP A 479 25.83 -5.83 -90.77
C TRP A 479 24.64 -6.44 -90.00
N PHE A 480 23.99 -5.69 -89.11
CA PHE A 480 22.82 -6.22 -88.39
C PHE A 480 21.51 -5.94 -89.13
N ARG A 481 20.83 -7.03 -89.52
CA ARG A 481 19.47 -7.04 -90.04
C ARG A 481 18.54 -7.26 -88.84
N GLU A 482 18.06 -6.19 -88.21
CA GLU A 482 17.05 -6.34 -87.15
C GLU A 482 15.70 -6.70 -87.79
N ARG A 483 15.20 -7.88 -87.44
CA ARG A 483 13.89 -8.40 -87.82
C ARG A 483 12.98 -8.23 -86.61
N ARG A 484 11.93 -7.43 -86.75
CA ARG A 484 10.88 -7.28 -85.73
C ARG A 484 9.85 -8.38 -85.92
N ASP A 485 9.97 -9.45 -85.16
CA ASP A 485 8.91 -10.46 -85.00
C ASP A 485 8.58 -10.58 -83.50
N GLY A 486 7.40 -10.10 -83.11
CA GLY A 486 6.58 -10.65 -82.02
C GLY A 486 7.02 -10.46 -80.57
N LEU A 487 6.05 -10.02 -79.76
CA LEU A 487 5.99 -9.94 -78.29
C LEU A 487 6.95 -10.87 -77.51
N SER A 488 7.79 -10.28 -76.64
CA SER A 488 8.62 -11.01 -75.68
C SER A 488 7.78 -11.70 -74.60
N THR A 489 8.06 -12.98 -74.38
CA THR A 489 7.47 -13.91 -73.39
C THR A 489 7.43 -13.36 -71.96
N THR A 490 8.24 -12.34 -71.65
CA THR A 490 8.28 -11.67 -70.33
C THR A 490 6.99 -10.91 -70.01
N MET A 491 6.21 -10.53 -71.03
CA MET A 491 5.05 -9.65 -70.86
C MET A 491 3.75 -10.40 -70.53
N ALA A 492 3.70 -11.72 -70.73
CA ALA A 492 2.55 -12.56 -70.36
C ALA A 492 2.53 -12.92 -68.86
N MET A 493 3.62 -12.72 -68.13
CA MET A 493 3.70 -13.06 -66.71
C MET A 493 3.12 -11.97 -65.79
N THR A 494 2.94 -10.74 -66.26
CA THR A 494 2.46 -9.63 -65.42
C THR A 494 0.94 -9.54 -65.31
N ASP A 495 0.20 -10.19 -66.20
CA ASP A 495 -1.26 -10.23 -66.20
C ASP A 495 -1.83 -11.44 -65.41
N ALA A 496 -0.94 -12.31 -64.91
CA ALA A 496 -1.29 -13.55 -64.24
C ALA A 496 -0.81 -13.63 -62.78
N THR A 497 -0.25 -12.56 -62.22
CA THR A 497 0.15 -12.54 -60.81
C THR A 497 -1.03 -12.20 -59.91
N THR A 498 -1.55 -13.22 -59.22
CA THR A 498 -2.48 -13.10 -58.09
C THR A 498 -1.92 -12.14 -57.05
N ALA A 499 -2.79 -11.40 -56.35
CA ALA A 499 -2.36 -10.53 -55.25
C ALA A 499 -1.53 -11.32 -54.24
N LEU A 500 -0.30 -10.87 -53.99
CA LEU A 500 0.57 -11.44 -52.97
C LEU A 500 -0.10 -11.31 -51.61
N THR A 501 -0.31 -12.43 -50.92
CA THR A 501 -0.79 -12.43 -49.54
C THR A 501 0.29 -11.86 -48.61
N SER A 502 -0.11 -11.38 -47.42
CA SER A 502 0.79 -10.79 -46.41
C SER A 502 2.02 -11.65 -46.11
N ASP A 503 1.87 -12.95 -46.27
CA ASP A 503 2.84 -14.00 -45.94
C ASP A 503 4.06 -14.02 -46.88
N TYR A 504 3.96 -13.34 -48.04
CA TYR A 504 5.07 -13.15 -48.97
C TYR A 504 5.95 -11.94 -48.63
N PHE A 505 5.51 -11.08 -47.71
CA PHE A 505 6.30 -9.95 -47.25
C PHE A 505 7.19 -10.37 -46.09
N VAL A 506 8.50 -10.41 -46.34
CA VAL A 506 9.50 -10.57 -45.28
C VAL A 506 9.71 -9.21 -44.64
N TYR A 507 9.13 -9.02 -43.45
CA TYR A 507 9.41 -7.84 -42.63
C TYR A 507 10.84 -7.95 -42.09
N PRO A 508 11.74 -7.00 -42.40
CA PRO A 508 13.09 -7.04 -41.87
C PRO A 508 13.05 -6.86 -40.35
N ALA A 509 13.89 -7.62 -39.65
CA ALA A 509 14.18 -7.36 -38.24
C ALA A 509 14.73 -5.93 -38.07
N PRO A 510 14.50 -5.30 -36.91
CA PRO A 510 14.93 -3.92 -36.67
C PRO A 510 16.41 -3.69 -36.98
N ALA A 511 16.74 -2.48 -37.40
CA ALA A 511 18.05 -2.12 -37.96
C ALA A 511 19.24 -2.50 -37.05
N LYS A 512 19.07 -2.52 -35.72
CA LYS A 512 20.10 -2.96 -34.76
C LYS A 512 20.37 -4.46 -34.79
N ALA A 513 19.36 -5.30 -35.04
CA ALA A 513 19.56 -6.74 -35.20
C ALA A 513 20.40 -7.07 -36.44
N ARG A 514 20.32 -6.22 -37.48
CA ARG A 514 21.11 -6.37 -38.70
C ARG A 514 22.60 -6.11 -38.48
N ALA A 515 22.95 -5.13 -37.65
CA ALA A 515 24.34 -4.83 -37.28
C ALA A 515 24.99 -5.96 -36.45
N ALA A 516 24.25 -6.53 -35.48
CA ALA A 516 24.71 -7.66 -34.67
C ALA A 516 24.82 -8.98 -35.48
N ALA A 517 23.94 -9.18 -36.46
CA ALA A 517 24.01 -10.33 -37.37
C ALA A 517 25.18 -10.21 -38.36
N THR A 518 25.61 -9.01 -38.73
CA THR A 518 26.83 -8.81 -39.54
C THR A 518 28.13 -8.99 -38.75
N ASP A 519 28.16 -8.67 -37.45
CA ASP A 519 29.36 -8.90 -36.61
C ASP A 519 29.59 -10.37 -36.24
N SER A 520 28.55 -11.21 -36.33
CA SER A 520 28.65 -12.66 -36.13
C SER A 520 28.98 -13.44 -37.42
N LEU A 521 29.15 -12.72 -38.54
CA LEU A 521 29.55 -13.25 -39.84
C LEU A 521 30.82 -12.55 -40.35
N VAL A 522 31.82 -12.41 -39.49
CA VAL A 522 33.21 -12.17 -39.91
C VAL A 522 34.08 -13.29 -39.33
N TYR A 523 34.32 -14.31 -40.14
CA TYR A 523 35.51 -15.15 -40.10
C TYR A 523 36.46 -14.70 -41.21
#